data_AF-A0A7Z7FLH7-F1
#
_entry.id   AF-A0A7Z7FLH7-F1
#
_cell.length_a   1.000
_cell.length_b   1.000
_cell.length_c   1.000
_cell.angle_alpha   90.00
_cell.angle_beta   90.00
_cell.angle_gamma   90.00
#
_symmetry.space_group_name_H-M   'P 1'
#
loop_
_entity.id
_entity.type
_entity.pdbx_description
1 polymer ?
#
loop_
_entity_poly.entity_id
_entity_poly.type
_entity_poly.pdbx_seq_one_letter_code
_entity_poly.pdbx_strand_id
1 'polypeptide(L)' 'MKTISAEEFDRKFDEGEDIDDYLDWSKASRPGLEMVHVDVDLPEKVLRRVDAEAARLGMTRQSLMAKWIAESLEAGRVGK' A
#
# COMPACT_ATOMS: atom_id res chain seq x y z
N MET A 1 -9.69 -12.92 23.49
CA MET A 1 -10.63 -11.89 23.03
C MET A 1 -11.80 -11.83 24.00
N LYS A 2 -11.98 -10.69 24.67
CA LYS A 2 -13.18 -10.37 25.45
C LYS A 2 -14.26 -9.83 24.50
N THR A 3 -15.52 -9.81 24.93
CA THR A 3 -16.64 -9.33 24.12
C THR A 3 -17.35 -8.17 24.80
N ILE A 4 -17.65 -7.12 24.04
CA ILE A 4 -18.43 -5.94 24.45
C ILE A 4 -19.45 -5.60 23.34
N SER A 5 -20.37 -4.68 23.59
CA SER A 5 -21.26 -4.17 22.54
C SER A 5 -20.48 -3.33 21.52
N ALA A 6 -21.00 -3.21 20.30
CA ALA A 6 -20.39 -2.37 19.28
C ALA A 6 -20.33 -0.89 19.73
N GLU A 7 -21.40 -0.38 20.34
CA GLU A 7 -21.45 0.99 20.87
C GLU A 7 -20.38 1.26 21.93
N GLU A 8 -20.13 0.28 22.80
CA GLU A 8 -19.10 0.39 23.83
C GLU A 8 -17.69 0.28 23.25
N PHE A 9 -17.50 -0.53 22.22
CA PHE A 9 -16.23 -0.61 21.48
C PHE A 9 -15.91 0.71 20.79
N ASP A 10 -16.86 1.28 20.05
CA ASP A 10 -16.69 2.55 19.33
C ASP A 10 -16.36 3.69 20.30
N ARG A 11 -17.10 3.78 21.43
CA ARG A 11 -16.81 4.77 22.48
C ARG A 11 -15.38 4.65 23.00
N LYS A 12 -14.93 3.44 23.32
CA LYS A 12 -13.56 3.20 23.83
C LYS A 12 -12.50 3.60 22.81
N PHE A 13 -12.71 3.26 21.54
CA PHE A 13 -11.82 3.63 20.46
C PHE A 13 -11.73 5.16 20.29
N ASP A 14 -12.87 5.85 20.26
CA ASP A 14 -12.94 7.31 20.08
C ASP A 14 -12.38 8.09 21.27
N GLU A 15 -12.52 7.55 22.49
CA GLU A 15 -11.93 8.10 23.72
C GLU A 15 -10.42 7.83 23.86
N GLY A 16 -9.83 7.05 22.93
CA GLY A 16 -8.43 6.67 22.94
C GLY A 16 -8.07 5.67 24.04
N GLU A 17 -9.05 4.92 24.54
CA GLU A 17 -8.81 3.82 25.47
C GLU A 17 -8.14 2.63 24.78
N ASP A 18 -7.48 1.77 25.57
CA ASP A 18 -6.93 0.52 25.08
C ASP A 18 -8.04 -0.50 24.79
N ILE A 19 -8.04 -1.02 23.55
CA ILE A 19 -9.01 -1.99 23.05
C ILE A 19 -8.38 -3.34 22.67
N ASP A 20 -7.08 -3.55 22.97
CA ASP A 20 -6.32 -4.74 22.55
C ASP A 20 -6.98 -6.06 22.97
N ASP A 21 -7.56 -6.08 24.18
CA ASP A 21 -8.25 -7.24 24.74
C ASP A 21 -9.48 -7.70 23.92
N TYR A 22 -10.05 -6.80 23.10
CA TYR A 22 -11.24 -7.03 22.29
C TYR A 22 -10.91 -7.30 20.81
N LEU A 23 -9.65 -7.19 20.40
CA LEU A 23 -9.20 -7.42 19.04
C LEU A 23 -8.66 -8.85 18.83
N ASP A 24 -9.04 -9.48 17.73
CA ASP A 24 -8.45 -10.73 17.26
C ASP A 24 -7.25 -10.43 16.35
N TRP A 25 -6.09 -10.20 16.96
CA TRP A 25 -4.84 -9.91 16.24
C TRP A 25 -4.42 -11.03 15.29
N SER A 26 -4.88 -12.28 15.49
CA SER A 26 -4.57 -13.38 14.57
C SER A 26 -5.21 -13.20 13.19
N LYS A 27 -6.25 -12.36 13.09
CA LYS A 27 -6.95 -12.01 11.85
C LYS A 27 -6.69 -10.58 11.39
N ALA A 28 -5.81 -9.84 12.08
CA ALA A 28 -5.46 -8.49 11.70
C ALA A 28 -4.86 -8.50 10.29
N SER A 29 -5.45 -7.71 9.40
CA SER A 29 -4.99 -7.51 8.04
C SER A 29 -5.04 -6.03 7.68
N ARG A 30 -4.30 -5.64 6.64
CA ARG A 30 -4.38 -4.29 6.07
C ARG A 30 -4.94 -4.40 4.66
N PRO A 31 -6.28 -4.38 4.52
CA PRO A 31 -6.92 -4.49 3.22
C PRO A 31 -6.43 -3.41 2.27
N GLY A 32 -6.19 -3.74 1.00
CA GLY A 32 -5.70 -2.82 -0.02
C GLY A 32 -4.19 -2.62 -0.04
N LEU A 33 -3.44 -3.33 0.80
CA LEU A 33 -1.97 -3.39 0.76
C LEU A 33 -1.44 -4.77 0.33
N GLU A 34 -2.30 -5.62 -0.23
CA GLU A 34 -1.89 -6.90 -0.77
C GLU A 34 -0.92 -6.69 -1.96
N MET A 35 0.32 -7.15 -1.80
CA MET A 35 1.30 -7.08 -2.90
C MET A 35 1.06 -8.23 -3.88
N VAL A 36 0.86 -7.90 -5.15
CA VAL A 36 0.79 -8.87 -6.25
C VAL A 36 2.07 -8.80 -7.06
N HIS A 37 2.71 -9.95 -7.28
CA HIS A 37 3.85 -10.04 -8.18
C HIS A 37 3.37 -10.01 -9.64
N VAL A 38 4.04 -9.22 -10.47
CA VAL A 38 3.74 -9.12 -11.89
C VAL A 38 5.03 -9.17 -12.71
N ASP A 39 5.02 -9.99 -13.74
CA ASP A 39 6.07 -10.05 -14.76
C ASP A 39 5.71 -9.13 -15.93
N VAL A 40 6.68 -8.34 -16.39
CA VAL A 40 6.49 -7.40 -17.50
C VAL A 40 7.73 -7.44 -18.40
N ASP A 41 7.50 -7.70 -19.69
CA ASP A 41 8.54 -7.57 -20.71
C ASP A 41 8.66 -6.12 -21.19
N LEU A 42 9.88 -5.61 -21.21
CA LEU A 42 10.20 -4.25 -21.66
C LEU A 42 11.32 -4.29 -22.72
N PRO A 43 11.30 -3.40 -23.73
CA PRO A 43 12.45 -3.23 -24.60
C PRO A 43 13.70 -2.85 -23.79
N GLU A 44 14.86 -3.42 -24.12
CA GLU A 44 16.10 -3.24 -23.36
C GLU A 44 16.46 -1.75 -23.18
N LYS A 45 16.26 -0.93 -24.22
CA LYS A 45 16.52 0.51 -24.17
C LYS A 45 15.66 1.24 -23.13
N VAL A 46 14.43 0.79 -22.93
CA VAL A 46 13.54 1.35 -21.91
C VAL A 46 14.04 0.95 -20.54
N LEU A 47 14.31 -0.34 -20.31
CA LEU A 47 14.80 -0.85 -19.03
C LEU A 47 16.08 -0.11 -18.57
N ARG A 48 17.05 0.08 -19.48
CA ARG A 48 18.29 0.82 -19.17
C ARG A 48 18.03 2.26 -18.72
N ARG A 49 16.99 2.92 -19.24
CA ARG A 49 16.60 4.28 -18.79
C ARG A 49 15.98 4.25 -17.40
N VAL A 50 15.14 3.25 -17.11
CA VAL A 50 14.59 3.04 -15.77
C VAL A 50 15.71 2.83 -14.76
N ASP A 51 16.69 1.99 -15.09
CA ASP A 51 17.83 1.68 -14.21
C ASP A 51 18.68 2.90 -13.89
N ALA A 52 19.00 3.70 -14.91
CA ALA A 52 19.78 4.92 -14.73
C ALA A 52 19.05 5.91 -13.80
N GLU A 53 17.74 6.04 -13.95
CA GLU A 53 16.93 6.93 -13.13
C GLU A 53 16.76 6.41 -11.70
N ALA A 54 16.56 5.10 -11.54
CA ALA A 54 16.50 4.45 -10.24
C ALA A 54 17.81 4.66 -9.46
N ALA A 55 18.96 4.49 -10.13
CA ALA A 55 20.26 4.77 -9.55
C ALA A 55 20.43 6.25 -9.17
N ARG A 56 20.01 7.18 -10.04
CA ARG A 56 20.06 8.62 -9.78
C ARG A 56 19.24 9.02 -8.55
N LEU A 57 18.11 8.36 -8.32
CA LEU A 57 17.20 8.61 -7.20
C LEU A 57 17.51 7.79 -5.94
N GLY A 58 18.48 6.87 -6.00
CA GLY A 58 18.76 5.94 -4.89
C GLY A 58 17.60 4.98 -4.60
N MET A 59 16.80 4.64 -5.60
CA MET A 59 15.65 3.75 -5.51
C MET A 59 15.91 2.42 -6.20
N THR A 60 15.17 1.38 -5.82
CA THR A 60 15.14 0.15 -6.61
C THR A 60 14.36 0.36 -7.91
N ARG A 61 14.69 -0.41 -8.95
CA ARG A 61 13.93 -0.44 -10.21
C ARG A 61 12.44 -0.65 -9.96
N GLN A 62 12.08 -1.64 -9.14
CA GLN A 62 10.69 -1.99 -8.84
C GLN A 62 9.95 -0.84 -8.14
N SER A 63 10.57 -0.19 -7.16
CA SER A 63 9.97 0.96 -6.47
C SER A 63 9.74 2.14 -7.41
N LEU A 64 10.68 2.41 -8.31
CA LEU A 64 10.53 3.48 -9.30
C LEU A 64 9.39 3.16 -10.29
N MET A 65 9.36 1.94 -10.82
CA MET A 65 8.29 1.51 -11.74
C MET A 65 6.91 1.56 -11.07
N ALA A 66 6.78 1.07 -9.84
CA ALA A 66 5.52 1.11 -9.10
C ALA A 66 5.03 2.55 -8.91
N LYS A 67 5.94 3.46 -8.54
CA LYS A 67 5.63 4.89 -8.40
C LYS A 67 5.12 5.50 -9.71
N TRP A 68 5.84 5.29 -10.82
CA TRP A 68 5.43 5.84 -12.11
C TRP A 68 4.10 5.28 -12.62
N ILE A 69 3.81 4.01 -12.36
CA ILE A 69 2.51 3.41 -12.69
C ILE A 69 1.40 4.10 -11.90
N ALA A 70 1.58 4.31 -10.60
CA ALA A 70 0.61 5.02 -9.76
C ALA A 70 0.37 6.45 -10.26
N GLU A 71 1.44 7.22 -10.49
CA GLU A 71 1.37 8.61 -10.98
C GLU A 71 0.67 8.68 -12.36
N SER A 72 0.97 7.72 -13.25
CA SER A 72 0.35 7.67 -14.58
C SER A 72 -1.16 7.37 -14.50
N LEU A 73 -1.58 6.49 -13.58
CA LEU A 73 -2.98 6.16 -13.35
C LEU A 73 -3.75 7.31 -12.69
N GLU A 74 -3.11 8.08 -11.81
CA GLU A 74 -3.68 9.29 -11.22
C GLU A 74 -3.84 10.40 -12.27
N ALA A 75 -2.80 10.67 -13.07
CA ALA A 75 -2.86 11.67 -14.12
C ALA A 75 -3.93 11.34 -15.19
N GLY A 76 -4.07 10.06 -15.55
CA GLY A 76 -5.11 9.60 -16.46
C GLY A 76 -6.54 9.72 -15.92
N ARG A 77 -6.71 9.81 -14.59
CA ARG A 77 -8.02 10.02 -13.94
C ARG A 77 -8.46 11.49 -13.94
N VAL A 78 -7.54 12.45 -13.99
CA VAL A 78 -7.85 13.89 -14.02
C VAL A 78 -8.39 14.34 -15.39
N GLY A 79 -8.20 13.54 -16.43
CA GLY A 79 -8.67 13.81 -17.80
C GLY A 79 -10.07 13.28 -18.17
N LYS A 80 -10.89 12.87 -17.20
CA LYS A 80 -12.28 12.42 -17.41
C LYS A 80 -13.29 13.23 -16.62
#